data_AF-A0A1X0Q757-F1
#
_entry.id   AF-A0A1X0Q757-F1
#
_cell.length_a   1.000
_cell.length_b   1.000
_cell.length_c   1.000
_cell.angle_alpha   90.00
_cell.angle_beta   90.00
_cell.angle_gamma   90.00
#
_symmetry.space_group_name_H-M   'P 1'
#
loop_
_entity.id
_entity.type
_entity.pdbx_description
1 polymer ?
#
loop_
_entity_poly.entity_id
_entity_poly.type
_entity_poly.pdbx_seq_one_letter_code
_entity_poly.pdbx_strand_id
1 'polypeptide(L)'
;MKENLISFKKLKKSNNRDEISLNEESKIIKTNKLEVNHQTINLKIKEYCDQLESRYKKSAVKQEQFEKFNKKEEISTKKELKRLYKSKESKVIENENSFYKSLSNEDKEILKRGSSKDIVNLLTLHLIRNGEKSLIFKMLLSFAEDTHNDIKLLVCKNLLGILIEFRTIKDDYILNRIVTTFEIQARSDYIKQSIHNIIYKLIDNDIYVNEFLPIIVDTNHIRVLLKDDKHTDVIIDNMEEWFYKKDSFKCRNNLLKLIRGIKCKRLFDFYNLLNIGDNYKKIERESIIKSIIDGLILNYQEVKEINKYFINHIKNTSNIDINMMELLFKIKDESIEGVLMKMIRKNLTRSQEQKLILMISDNFFRKRKEFMLKLLEHSIFRSEMFITALIKVLYSFKINLYDSFIVYFFKDHYQLIVRKIIDEYDTVKHFDSFDDVVINLLE
;
A
#
# COMPACT_ATOMS: atom_id res chain seq x y z
N MET A 1 -17.56 -24.66 -45.66
CA MET A 1 -18.01 -24.33 -47.02
C MET A 1 -16.90 -23.55 -47.71
N LYS A 2 -16.27 -24.19 -48.70
CA LYS A 2 -15.31 -23.62 -49.66
C LYS A 2 -16.07 -22.84 -50.76
N GLU A 3 -15.31 -22.16 -51.61
CA GLU A 3 -15.66 -21.57 -52.93
C GLU A 3 -16.27 -20.15 -52.84
N ASN A 4 -15.77 -19.11 -53.53
CA ASN A 4 -15.24 -19.06 -54.89
C ASN A 4 -14.13 -17.99 -55.08
N LEU A 5 -13.02 -18.44 -55.67
CA LEU A 5 -12.08 -17.66 -56.47
C LEU A 5 -12.34 -18.07 -57.93
N ILE A 6 -12.72 -17.14 -58.81
CA ILE A 6 -12.78 -17.17 -60.31
C ILE A 6 -13.56 -15.88 -60.67
N SER A 7 -13.19 -14.97 -61.59
CA SER A 7 -12.10 -14.88 -62.54
C SER A 7 -12.04 -13.46 -63.14
N PHE A 8 -10.82 -13.12 -63.55
CA PHE A 8 -10.34 -12.01 -64.38
C PHE A 8 -11.18 -11.54 -65.59
N LYS A 9 -10.96 -10.25 -65.92
CA LYS A 9 -10.89 -9.66 -67.28
C LYS A 9 -12.14 -9.70 -68.17
N LYS A 10 -12.82 -8.55 -68.25
CA LYS A 10 -13.05 -7.78 -69.50
C LYS A 10 -13.88 -6.54 -69.17
N LEU A 11 -13.27 -5.36 -69.26
CA LEU A 11 -13.84 -4.15 -69.89
C LEU A 11 -12.85 -2.98 -69.71
N LYS A 12 -11.93 -2.88 -70.67
CA LYS A 12 -11.27 -1.60 -70.99
C LYS A 12 -12.29 -0.76 -71.78
N LYS A 13 -12.36 0.52 -71.43
CA LYS A 13 -13.02 1.65 -72.13
C LYS A 13 -14.49 1.94 -71.78
N SER A 14 -14.68 2.79 -70.78
CA SER A 14 -15.48 4.02 -70.94
C SER A 14 -15.01 5.06 -69.93
N ASN A 15 -14.74 6.26 -70.42
CA ASN A 15 -14.08 7.36 -69.72
C ASN A 15 -14.97 8.01 -68.64
N ASN A 16 -14.33 8.39 -67.53
CA ASN A 16 -14.57 9.60 -66.73
C ASN A 16 -15.94 9.85 -66.07
N ARG A 17 -16.64 8.82 -65.54
CA ARG A 17 -17.78 9.07 -64.62
C ARG A 17 -17.77 8.34 -63.28
N ASP A 18 -16.81 7.45 -63.02
CA ASP A 18 -16.89 6.54 -61.85
C ASP A 18 -16.00 6.91 -60.65
N GLU A 19 -15.17 7.97 -60.73
CA GLU A 19 -14.33 8.39 -59.58
C GLU A 19 -15.12 9.14 -58.50
N ILE A 20 -16.32 9.66 -58.81
CA ILE A 20 -17.15 10.37 -57.84
C ILE A 20 -18.07 9.40 -57.07
N SER A 21 -18.61 8.37 -57.74
CA SER A 21 -19.51 7.38 -57.12
C SER A 21 -18.77 6.40 -56.19
N LEU A 22 -17.55 5.98 -56.53
CA LEU A 22 -16.71 5.12 -55.67
C LEU A 22 -16.22 5.85 -54.41
N ASN A 23 -16.10 7.18 -54.47
CA ASN A 23 -15.67 7.99 -53.34
C ASN A 23 -16.83 8.27 -52.36
N GLU A 24 -18.07 8.29 -52.86
CA GLU A 24 -19.27 8.37 -52.03
C GLU A 24 -19.65 7.03 -51.41
N GLU A 25 -19.60 5.91 -52.14
CA GLU A 25 -19.83 4.58 -51.56
C GLU A 25 -18.76 4.19 -50.52
N SER A 26 -17.48 4.52 -50.75
CA SER A 26 -16.43 4.26 -49.76
C SER A 26 -16.51 5.19 -48.53
N LYS A 27 -17.07 6.40 -48.68
CA LYS A 27 -17.43 7.28 -47.55
C LYS A 27 -18.61 6.73 -46.78
N ILE A 28 -19.68 6.27 -47.44
CA ILE A 28 -20.88 5.69 -46.82
C ILE A 28 -20.52 4.39 -46.07
N ILE A 29 -19.67 3.54 -46.65
CA ILE A 29 -19.20 2.32 -45.97
C ILE A 29 -18.30 2.67 -44.78
N LYS A 30 -17.46 3.72 -44.86
CA LYS A 30 -16.65 4.18 -43.73
C LYS A 30 -17.49 4.81 -42.62
N THR A 31 -18.50 5.61 -42.94
CA THR A 31 -19.43 6.19 -41.94
C THR A 31 -20.28 5.12 -41.30
N ASN A 32 -20.81 4.15 -42.06
CA ASN A 32 -21.56 3.03 -41.48
C ASN A 32 -20.68 2.13 -40.61
N LYS A 33 -19.40 1.90 -40.97
CA LYS A 33 -18.45 1.15 -40.12
C LYS A 33 -18.06 1.92 -38.85
N LEU A 34 -17.96 3.25 -38.93
CA LEU A 34 -17.71 4.13 -37.79
C LEU A 34 -18.94 4.24 -36.88
N GLU A 35 -20.15 4.28 -37.43
CA GLU A 35 -21.40 4.27 -36.65
C GLU A 35 -21.65 2.92 -35.99
N VAL A 36 -21.39 1.80 -36.68
CA VAL A 36 -21.46 0.46 -36.07
C VAL A 36 -20.39 0.29 -34.99
N ASN A 37 -19.17 0.83 -35.18
CA ASN A 37 -18.16 0.87 -34.12
C ASN A 37 -18.56 1.78 -32.96
N HIS A 38 -19.14 2.95 -33.21
CA HIS A 38 -19.61 3.85 -32.16
C HIS A 38 -20.79 3.28 -31.39
N GLN A 39 -21.74 2.61 -32.05
CA GLN A 39 -22.84 1.90 -31.39
C GLN A 39 -22.31 0.72 -30.56
N THR A 40 -21.32 -0.03 -31.06
CA THR A 40 -20.67 -1.13 -30.33
C THR A 40 -19.86 -0.63 -29.13
N ILE A 41 -19.16 0.51 -29.28
CA ILE A 41 -18.42 1.17 -28.20
C ILE A 41 -19.39 1.73 -27.16
N ASN A 42 -20.49 2.35 -27.58
CA ASN A 42 -21.51 2.87 -26.68
C ASN A 42 -22.26 1.74 -25.94
N LEU A 43 -22.50 0.60 -26.59
CA LEU A 43 -23.02 -0.60 -25.93
C LEU A 43 -22.04 -1.16 -24.89
N LYS A 44 -20.74 -1.22 -25.19
CA LYS A 44 -19.71 -1.65 -24.23
C LYS A 44 -19.51 -0.66 -23.08
N ILE A 45 -19.61 0.64 -23.36
CA ILE A 45 -19.58 1.69 -22.32
C ILE A 45 -20.83 1.59 -21.45
N LYS A 46 -22.00 1.36 -22.04
CA LYS A 46 -23.25 1.16 -21.31
C LYS A 46 -23.21 -0.11 -20.45
N GLU A 47 -22.74 -1.24 -20.97
CA GLU A 47 -22.51 -2.47 -20.19
C GLU A 47 -21.49 -2.25 -19.06
N TYR A 48 -20.42 -1.50 -19.31
CA TYR A 48 -19.42 -1.18 -18.29
C TYR A 48 -19.97 -0.23 -17.22
N CYS A 49 -20.78 0.76 -17.63
CA CYS A 49 -21.50 1.66 -16.72
C CYS A 49 -22.57 0.91 -15.93
N ASP A 50 -23.33 -0.01 -16.52
CA ASP A 50 -24.33 -0.84 -15.85
C ASP A 50 -23.65 -1.84 -14.88
N GLN A 51 -22.48 -2.37 -15.24
CA GLN A 51 -21.65 -3.19 -14.35
C GLN A 51 -21.09 -2.37 -13.19
N LEU A 52 -20.58 -1.17 -13.44
CA LEU A 52 -20.14 -0.23 -12.42
C LEU A 52 -21.30 0.18 -11.52
N GLU A 53 -22.48 0.50 -12.08
CA GLU A 53 -23.67 0.87 -11.33
C GLU A 53 -24.21 -0.31 -10.52
N SER A 54 -24.09 -1.56 -11.01
CA SER A 54 -24.40 -2.76 -10.21
C SER A 54 -23.39 -3.01 -9.07
N ARG A 55 -22.11 -2.67 -9.29
CA ARG A 55 -21.05 -2.77 -8.27
C ARG A 55 -21.18 -1.65 -7.23
N TYR A 56 -21.50 -0.43 -7.66
CA TYR A 56 -21.83 0.71 -6.81
C TYR A 56 -23.15 0.49 -6.09
N LYS A 57 -24.17 -0.11 -6.69
CA LYS A 57 -25.39 -0.54 -5.98
C LYS A 57 -25.08 -1.68 -5.01
N LYS A 58 -24.19 -2.63 -5.31
CA LYS A 58 -23.76 -3.65 -4.32
C LYS A 58 -22.90 -3.08 -3.19
N SER A 59 -22.06 -2.08 -3.45
CA SER A 59 -21.22 -1.43 -2.43
C SER A 59 -22.01 -0.41 -1.62
N ALA A 60 -22.91 0.35 -2.25
CA ALA A 60 -23.84 1.28 -1.60
C ALA A 60 -24.98 0.53 -0.87
N VAL A 61 -25.43 -0.64 -1.35
CA VAL A 61 -26.32 -1.51 -0.56
C VAL A 61 -25.57 -2.13 0.60
N LYS A 62 -24.27 -2.47 0.48
CA LYS A 62 -23.45 -2.90 1.62
C LYS A 62 -23.16 -1.76 2.60
N GLN A 63 -22.85 -0.55 2.14
CA GLN A 63 -22.65 0.64 2.98
C GLN A 63 -23.97 1.14 3.59
N GLU A 64 -25.08 1.16 2.85
CA GLU A 64 -26.40 1.45 3.40
C GLU A 64 -26.88 0.32 4.31
N GLN A 65 -26.57 -0.95 4.05
CA GLN A 65 -26.87 -2.03 5.00
C GLN A 65 -26.02 -1.89 6.24
N PHE A 66 -24.74 -1.54 6.14
CA PHE A 66 -23.84 -1.29 7.28
C PHE A 66 -24.21 -0.03 8.06
N GLU A 67 -24.62 1.05 7.39
CA GLU A 67 -25.14 2.27 8.01
C GLU A 67 -26.55 2.09 8.53
N LYS A 68 -27.41 1.29 7.90
CA LYS A 68 -28.72 0.87 8.44
C LYS A 68 -28.54 -0.12 9.58
N PHE A 69 -27.46 -0.92 9.62
CA PHE A 69 -27.10 -1.80 10.73
C PHE A 69 -26.58 -0.96 11.90
N ASN A 70 -25.64 -0.05 11.66
CA ASN A 70 -25.11 0.88 12.68
C ASN A 70 -26.16 1.90 13.15
N LYS A 71 -27.04 2.42 12.28
CA LYS A 71 -28.18 3.26 12.69
C LYS A 71 -29.29 2.44 13.34
N LYS A 72 -29.56 1.20 12.94
CA LYS A 72 -30.47 0.31 13.70
C LYS A 72 -29.87 -0.07 15.04
N GLU A 73 -28.57 -0.27 15.17
CA GLU A 73 -27.89 -0.53 16.44
C GLU A 73 -27.82 0.73 17.30
N GLU A 74 -27.55 1.93 16.76
CA GLU A 74 -27.61 3.20 17.52
C GLU A 74 -29.03 3.58 17.92
N ILE A 75 -30.03 3.31 17.08
CA ILE A 75 -31.45 3.59 17.39
C ILE A 75 -32.04 2.48 18.27
N SER A 76 -31.60 1.22 18.13
CA SER A 76 -31.92 0.11 19.04
C SER A 76 -31.31 0.39 20.39
N THR A 77 -30.02 0.69 20.48
CA THR A 77 -29.35 1.05 21.74
C THR A 77 -29.90 2.34 22.33
N LYS A 78 -30.26 3.39 21.57
CA LYS A 78 -30.91 4.60 22.15
C LYS A 78 -32.38 4.39 22.54
N LYS A 79 -33.17 3.57 21.84
CA LYS A 79 -34.55 3.23 22.24
C LYS A 79 -34.57 2.18 23.35
N GLU A 80 -33.63 1.25 23.39
CA GLU A 80 -33.40 0.30 24.48
C GLU A 80 -32.82 1.01 25.68
N LEU A 81 -31.91 1.99 25.55
CA LEU A 81 -31.45 2.83 26.66
C LEU A 81 -32.58 3.72 27.19
N LYS A 82 -33.40 4.35 26.34
CA LYS A 82 -34.58 5.12 26.82
C LYS A 82 -35.69 4.24 27.41
N ARG A 83 -35.82 2.97 26.99
CA ARG A 83 -36.71 1.98 27.63
C ARG A 83 -36.10 1.37 28.89
N LEU A 84 -34.77 1.19 28.95
CA LEU A 84 -34.02 0.75 30.12
C LEU A 84 -34.09 1.83 31.23
N TYR A 85 -33.87 3.10 30.91
CA TYR A 85 -33.87 4.20 31.89
C TYR A 85 -35.26 4.64 32.35
N LYS A 86 -36.35 4.12 31.78
CA LYS A 86 -37.72 4.32 32.29
C LYS A 86 -38.39 3.05 32.83
N SER A 87 -37.73 1.88 32.78
CA SER A 87 -38.31 0.62 33.31
C SER A 87 -37.36 -0.22 34.18
N LYS A 88 -36.10 0.20 34.39
CA LYS A 88 -35.13 -0.47 35.29
C LYS A 88 -35.19 0.02 36.75
N GLU A 89 -36.37 0.24 37.29
CA GLU A 89 -36.55 0.22 38.75
C GLU A 89 -37.20 -1.07 39.26
N SER A 90 -37.55 -2.04 38.39
CA SER A 90 -38.24 -3.24 38.92
C SER A 90 -38.10 -4.59 38.21
N LYS A 91 -37.40 -4.79 37.07
CA LYS A 91 -37.46 -6.10 36.37
C LYS A 91 -36.16 -6.69 35.76
N VAL A 92 -34.97 -6.40 36.29
CA VAL A 92 -33.73 -7.12 35.86
C VAL A 92 -33.14 -8.03 36.96
N ILE A 93 -33.70 -8.04 38.17
CA ILE A 93 -33.10 -8.68 39.35
C ILE A 93 -33.38 -10.20 39.44
N GLU A 94 -34.26 -10.78 38.61
CA GLU A 94 -34.66 -12.18 38.85
C GLU A 94 -33.60 -13.24 38.47
N ASN A 95 -32.69 -12.94 37.53
CA ASN A 95 -31.55 -13.82 37.22
C ASN A 95 -30.20 -13.37 37.84
N GLU A 96 -30.14 -12.21 38.51
CA GLU A 96 -28.95 -11.69 39.23
C GLU A 96 -28.73 -12.37 40.60
N ASN A 97 -29.65 -13.25 41.02
CA ASN A 97 -29.75 -13.71 42.39
C ASN A 97 -28.74 -14.78 42.82
N SER A 98 -28.15 -15.60 41.95
CA SER A 98 -27.29 -16.71 42.43
C SER A 98 -25.90 -16.26 42.86
N PHE A 99 -25.23 -15.41 42.06
CA PHE A 99 -23.89 -14.91 42.38
C PHE A 99 -23.90 -14.01 43.60
N TYR A 100 -24.76 -12.98 43.63
CA TYR A 100 -24.87 -12.09 44.79
C TYR A 100 -25.32 -12.82 46.06
N LYS A 101 -26.16 -13.86 45.98
CA LYS A 101 -26.48 -14.68 47.15
C LYS A 101 -25.30 -15.51 47.64
N SER A 102 -24.43 -15.96 46.74
CA SER A 102 -23.24 -16.76 47.09
C SER A 102 -22.07 -15.97 47.70
N LEU A 103 -22.08 -14.63 47.60
CA LEU A 103 -21.05 -13.78 48.18
C LEU A 103 -21.19 -13.68 49.71
N SER A 104 -20.04 -13.66 50.39
CA SER A 104 -19.95 -13.36 51.82
C SER A 104 -20.47 -11.95 52.11
N ASN A 105 -20.81 -11.66 53.37
CA ASN A 105 -21.23 -10.31 53.75
C ASN A 105 -20.09 -9.29 53.57
N GLU A 106 -18.84 -9.71 53.79
CA GLU A 106 -17.64 -8.91 53.56
C GLU A 106 -17.44 -8.59 52.08
N ASP A 107 -17.57 -9.58 51.18
CA ASP A 107 -17.47 -9.39 49.73
C ASP A 107 -18.53 -8.41 49.22
N LYS A 108 -19.75 -8.49 49.77
CA LYS A 108 -20.85 -7.56 49.46
C LYS A 108 -20.55 -6.14 49.94
N GLU A 109 -19.90 -5.97 51.09
CA GLU A 109 -19.47 -4.65 51.57
C GLU A 109 -18.36 -4.07 50.69
N ILE A 110 -17.37 -4.87 50.29
CA ILE A 110 -16.29 -4.45 49.40
C ILE A 110 -16.85 -4.00 48.04
N LEU A 111 -17.82 -4.73 47.47
CA LEU A 111 -18.46 -4.32 46.22
C LEU A 111 -19.26 -3.01 46.33
N LYS A 112 -19.76 -2.67 47.53
CA LYS A 112 -20.57 -1.45 47.77
C LYS A 112 -19.73 -0.24 48.17
N ARG A 113 -18.68 -0.44 48.94
CA ARG A 113 -17.94 0.62 49.66
C ARG A 113 -16.41 0.51 49.55
N GLY A 114 -15.89 -0.57 48.95
CA GLY A 114 -14.47 -0.77 48.78
C GLY A 114 -13.85 0.21 47.77
N SER A 115 -12.52 0.32 47.79
CA SER A 115 -11.81 1.11 46.78
C SER A 115 -11.93 0.45 45.41
N SER A 116 -11.75 1.21 44.33
CA SER A 116 -11.77 0.66 42.97
C SER A 116 -10.76 -0.49 42.77
N LYS A 117 -9.63 -0.44 43.47
CA LYS A 117 -8.61 -1.50 43.45
C LYS A 117 -9.10 -2.76 44.14
N ASP A 118 -9.76 -2.63 45.29
CA ASP A 118 -10.28 -3.76 46.06
C ASP A 118 -11.42 -4.45 45.30
N ILE A 119 -12.30 -3.68 44.66
CA ILE A 119 -13.37 -4.19 43.81
C ILE A 119 -12.79 -5.01 42.63
N VAL A 120 -11.80 -4.47 41.92
CA VAL A 120 -11.14 -5.16 40.79
C VAL A 120 -10.48 -6.46 41.25
N ASN A 121 -9.74 -6.43 42.36
CA ASN A 121 -9.07 -7.61 42.89
C ASN A 121 -10.07 -8.68 43.34
N LEU A 122 -11.15 -8.28 44.02
CA LEU A 122 -12.21 -9.19 44.46
C LEU A 122 -12.87 -9.89 43.27
N LEU A 123 -13.27 -9.14 42.23
CA LEU A 123 -13.87 -9.70 41.02
C LEU A 123 -12.89 -10.64 40.27
N THR A 124 -11.61 -10.28 40.22
CA THR A 124 -10.54 -11.10 39.63
C THR A 124 -10.39 -12.43 40.37
N LEU A 125 -10.35 -12.41 41.71
CA LEU A 125 -10.25 -13.62 42.53
C LEU A 125 -11.46 -14.54 42.33
N HIS A 126 -12.66 -13.96 42.25
CA HIS A 126 -13.87 -14.72 42.00
C HIS A 126 -13.90 -15.34 40.60
N LEU A 127 -13.32 -14.69 39.58
CA LEU A 127 -13.13 -15.29 38.25
C LEU A 127 -12.21 -16.50 38.30
N ILE A 128 -11.03 -16.38 38.92
CA ILE A 128 -10.06 -17.48 39.02
C ILE A 128 -10.66 -18.67 39.76
N ARG A 129 -11.34 -18.43 40.89
CA ARG A 129 -11.94 -19.49 41.72
C ARG A 129 -13.13 -20.20 41.09
N ASN A 130 -13.93 -19.47 40.32
CA ASN A 130 -15.20 -19.99 39.79
C ASN A 130 -15.17 -20.34 38.29
N GLY A 131 -14.02 -20.16 37.64
CA GLY A 131 -13.85 -20.34 36.20
C GLY A 131 -14.51 -19.23 35.37
N GLU A 132 -14.67 -19.50 34.07
CA GLU A 132 -15.20 -18.57 33.08
C GLU A 132 -16.72 -18.29 33.26
N LYS A 133 -17.10 -17.61 34.35
CA LYS A 133 -18.49 -17.17 34.57
C LYS A 133 -18.74 -15.84 33.86
N SER A 134 -19.58 -15.88 32.82
CA SER A 134 -19.94 -14.72 31.97
C SER A 134 -20.36 -13.49 32.77
N LEU A 135 -21.05 -13.66 33.91
CA LEU A 135 -21.50 -12.55 34.77
C LEU A 135 -20.33 -11.80 35.43
N ILE A 136 -19.33 -12.50 35.96
CA ILE A 136 -18.24 -11.87 36.71
C ILE A 136 -17.32 -11.10 35.74
N PHE A 137 -17.11 -11.64 34.53
CA PHE A 137 -16.46 -10.91 33.44
C PHE A 137 -17.22 -9.64 33.08
N LYS A 138 -18.55 -9.73 32.89
CA LYS A 138 -19.38 -8.56 32.58
C LYS A 138 -19.29 -7.49 33.66
N MET A 139 -19.28 -7.88 34.94
CA MET A 139 -19.11 -6.95 36.05
C MET A 139 -17.73 -6.29 36.05
N LEU A 140 -16.64 -7.06 35.88
CA LEU A 140 -15.28 -6.53 35.85
C LEU A 140 -15.06 -5.58 34.67
N LEU A 141 -15.51 -5.96 33.48
CA LEU A 141 -15.33 -5.17 32.26
C LEU A 141 -16.21 -3.90 32.28
N SER A 142 -17.46 -4.00 32.75
CA SER A 142 -18.32 -2.82 32.93
C SER A 142 -17.76 -1.87 33.97
N PHE A 143 -17.14 -2.39 35.03
CA PHE A 143 -16.45 -1.56 36.01
C PHE A 143 -15.24 -0.84 35.40
N ALA A 144 -14.50 -1.52 34.52
CA ALA A 144 -13.34 -0.92 33.86
C ALA A 144 -13.73 0.25 32.93
N GLU A 145 -14.84 0.17 32.20
CA GLU A 145 -15.27 1.16 31.19
C GLU A 145 -15.29 2.60 31.74
N ASP A 146 -15.85 2.80 32.93
CA ASP A 146 -16.10 4.12 33.55
C ASP A 146 -14.96 4.61 34.46
N THR A 147 -13.83 3.89 34.54
CA THR A 147 -12.74 4.22 35.47
C THR A 147 -11.57 4.94 34.80
N HIS A 148 -10.72 5.57 35.63
CA HIS A 148 -9.47 6.18 35.21
C HIS A 148 -8.47 5.15 34.64
N ASN A 149 -7.54 5.64 33.80
CA ASN A 149 -6.63 4.78 33.02
C ASN A 149 -5.67 3.93 33.87
N ASP A 150 -5.39 4.34 35.10
CA ASP A 150 -4.61 3.60 36.09
C ASP A 150 -5.36 2.35 36.59
N ILE A 151 -6.66 2.46 36.85
CA ILE A 151 -7.52 1.32 37.17
C ILE A 151 -7.69 0.42 35.95
N LYS A 152 -7.87 0.97 34.76
CA LYS A 152 -7.91 0.18 33.52
C LYS A 152 -6.61 -0.62 33.29
N LEU A 153 -5.45 -0.02 33.59
CA LEU A 153 -4.17 -0.73 33.55
C LEU A 153 -4.12 -1.88 34.57
N LEU A 154 -4.65 -1.68 35.78
CA LEU A 154 -4.76 -2.76 36.77
C LEU A 154 -5.64 -3.90 36.25
N VAL A 155 -6.80 -3.58 35.66
CA VAL A 155 -7.68 -4.58 35.04
C VAL A 155 -6.95 -5.33 33.92
N CYS A 156 -6.20 -4.64 33.05
CA CYS A 156 -5.38 -5.30 32.02
C CYS A 156 -4.32 -6.24 32.59
N LYS A 157 -3.66 -5.87 33.71
CA LYS A 157 -2.70 -6.74 34.41
C LYS A 157 -3.37 -7.99 34.97
N ASN A 158 -4.58 -7.86 35.50
CA ASN A 158 -5.33 -8.99 36.03
C ASN A 158 -5.85 -9.89 34.90
N LEU A 159 -6.34 -9.29 33.81
CA LEU A 159 -6.76 -10.00 32.61
C LEU A 159 -5.61 -10.79 31.98
N LEU A 160 -4.36 -10.30 32.01
CA LEU A 160 -3.20 -11.08 31.56
C LEU A 160 -3.15 -12.46 32.23
N GLY A 161 -3.22 -12.49 33.56
CA GLY A 161 -3.18 -13.74 34.32
C GLY A 161 -4.35 -14.66 33.98
N ILE A 162 -5.56 -14.08 33.95
CA ILE A 162 -6.81 -14.80 33.62
C ILE A 162 -6.74 -15.43 32.22
N LEU A 163 -6.30 -14.67 31.22
CA LEU A 163 -6.23 -15.13 29.83
C LEU A 163 -5.16 -16.20 29.64
N ILE A 164 -4.03 -16.12 30.36
CA ILE A 164 -3.00 -17.17 30.35
C ILE A 164 -3.52 -18.45 31.01
N GLU A 165 -4.27 -18.34 32.10
CA GLU A 165 -4.82 -19.47 32.83
C GLU A 165 -5.93 -20.18 32.04
N PHE A 166 -6.90 -19.44 31.53
CA PHE A 166 -8.04 -20.03 30.82
C PHE A 166 -7.76 -20.37 29.36
N ARG A 167 -6.77 -19.73 28.72
CA ARG A 167 -6.38 -19.85 27.31
C ARG A 167 -7.45 -19.46 26.28
N THR A 168 -8.70 -19.83 26.51
CA THR A 168 -9.86 -19.58 25.64
C THR A 168 -11.06 -19.08 26.44
N ILE A 169 -11.80 -18.15 25.86
CA ILE A 169 -13.01 -17.49 26.34
C ILE A 169 -14.06 -17.80 25.29
N LYS A 170 -15.10 -18.53 25.68
CA LYS A 170 -16.12 -19.06 24.77
C LYS A 170 -17.12 -18.00 24.33
N ASP A 171 -17.27 -16.94 25.13
CA ASP A 171 -18.24 -15.88 24.90
C ASP A 171 -17.60 -14.74 24.08
N ASP A 172 -17.89 -14.70 22.77
CA ASP A 172 -17.38 -13.69 21.84
C ASP A 172 -17.69 -12.25 22.29
N TYR A 173 -18.83 -12.03 22.96
CA TYR A 173 -19.18 -10.71 23.48
C TYR A 173 -18.21 -10.30 24.60
N ILE A 174 -17.83 -11.24 25.46
CA ILE A 174 -16.85 -11.00 26.52
C ILE A 174 -15.46 -10.79 25.91
N LEU A 175 -15.05 -11.63 24.97
CA LEU A 175 -13.76 -11.49 24.30
C LEU A 175 -13.63 -10.11 23.64
N ASN A 176 -14.64 -9.67 22.89
CA ASN A 176 -14.63 -8.34 22.27
C ASN A 176 -14.48 -7.22 23.31
N ARG A 177 -15.20 -7.30 24.45
CA ARG A 177 -15.05 -6.31 25.53
C ARG A 177 -13.69 -6.34 26.20
N ILE A 178 -13.08 -7.52 26.35
CA ILE A 178 -11.70 -7.65 26.81
C ILE A 178 -10.78 -6.90 25.85
N VAL A 179 -10.86 -7.18 24.54
CA VAL A 179 -10.04 -6.54 23.52
C VAL A 179 -10.21 -5.02 23.54
N THR A 180 -11.44 -4.51 23.62
CA THR A 180 -11.72 -3.07 23.77
C THR A 180 -11.12 -2.47 25.03
N THR A 181 -11.05 -3.23 26.13
CA THR A 181 -10.41 -2.77 27.38
C THR A 181 -8.91 -2.55 27.19
N PHE A 182 -8.26 -3.27 26.28
CA PHE A 182 -6.85 -3.07 25.92
C PHE A 182 -6.62 -1.90 24.94
N GLU A 183 -7.65 -1.42 24.24
CA GLU A 183 -7.59 -0.25 23.34
C GLU A 183 -7.60 1.10 24.11
N ILE A 184 -6.83 1.21 25.20
CA ILE A 184 -6.86 2.39 26.09
C ILE A 184 -6.28 3.61 25.39
N GLN A 185 -7.10 4.64 25.21
CA GLN A 185 -6.66 5.97 24.77
C GLN A 185 -6.10 6.79 25.94
N ALA A 186 -4.98 6.34 26.51
CA ALA A 186 -4.31 7.07 27.58
C ALA A 186 -3.49 8.25 27.02
N ARG A 187 -3.42 9.38 27.74
CA ARG A 187 -2.43 10.44 27.43
C ARG A 187 -1.03 10.05 27.88
N SER A 188 -0.90 9.31 28.97
CA SER A 188 0.38 8.88 29.55
C SER A 188 1.05 7.80 28.70
N ASP A 189 2.27 8.10 28.24
CA ASP A 189 3.07 7.14 27.47
C ASP A 189 3.53 5.95 28.32
N TYR A 190 3.70 6.13 29.64
CA TYR A 190 3.98 5.03 30.57
C TYR A 190 2.85 4.00 30.58
N ILE A 191 1.60 4.45 30.64
CA ILE A 191 0.43 3.57 30.65
C ILE A 191 0.33 2.84 29.30
N LYS A 192 0.47 3.55 28.18
CA LYS A 192 0.48 2.92 26.83
C LYS A 192 1.54 1.84 26.72
N GLN A 193 2.78 2.15 27.10
CA GLN A 193 3.89 1.19 27.03
C GLN A 193 3.64 -0.02 27.93
N SER A 194 3.08 0.20 29.12
CA SER A 194 2.74 -0.88 30.05
C SER A 194 1.68 -1.82 29.47
N ILE A 195 0.64 -1.27 28.81
CA ILE A 195 -0.39 -2.06 28.13
C ILE A 195 0.21 -2.84 26.96
N HIS A 196 1.05 -2.20 26.13
CA HIS A 196 1.72 -2.90 25.03
C HIS A 196 2.60 -4.04 25.54
N ASN A 197 3.34 -3.84 26.64
CA ASN A 197 4.11 -4.91 27.26
C ASN A 197 3.24 -6.08 27.75
N ILE A 198 2.01 -5.80 28.20
CA ILE A 198 1.04 -6.86 28.57
C ILE A 198 0.57 -7.59 27.32
N ILE A 199 0.20 -6.86 26.26
CA ILE A 199 -0.23 -7.44 24.99
C ILE A 199 0.87 -8.32 24.39
N TYR A 200 2.13 -7.89 24.44
CA TYR A 200 3.26 -8.70 23.99
C TYR A 200 3.34 -10.03 24.73
N LYS A 201 3.18 -10.04 26.05
CA LYS A 201 3.16 -11.28 26.81
C LYS A 201 2.00 -12.20 26.40
N LEU A 202 0.84 -11.66 26.04
CA LEU A 202 -0.27 -12.48 25.53
C LEU A 202 0.08 -13.10 24.16
N ILE A 203 0.65 -12.31 23.26
CA ILE A 203 1.08 -12.76 21.92
C ILE A 203 2.19 -13.81 22.03
N ASP A 204 3.19 -13.61 22.90
CA ASP A 204 4.28 -14.56 23.12
C ASP A 204 3.77 -15.93 23.61
N ASN A 205 2.65 -15.93 24.35
CA ASN A 205 1.96 -17.13 24.83
C ASN A 205 0.91 -17.69 23.83
N ASP A 206 0.85 -17.13 22.61
CA ASP A 206 -0.08 -17.51 21.54
C ASP A 206 -1.57 -17.34 21.92
N ILE A 207 -1.88 -16.31 22.72
CA ILE A 207 -3.23 -16.00 23.20
C ILE A 207 -3.82 -14.83 22.39
N TYR A 208 -4.93 -15.08 21.67
CA TYR A 208 -5.67 -14.07 20.89
C TYR A 208 -4.81 -13.16 20.03
N VAL A 209 -3.84 -13.77 19.33
CA VAL A 209 -2.87 -13.05 18.50
C VAL A 209 -3.57 -12.20 17.45
N ASN A 210 -4.63 -12.72 16.82
CA ASN A 210 -5.39 -12.03 15.78
C ASN A 210 -6.11 -10.78 16.29
N GLU A 211 -6.59 -10.82 17.52
CA GLU A 211 -7.36 -9.76 18.15
C GLU A 211 -6.45 -8.66 18.70
N PHE A 212 -5.29 -9.02 19.24
CA PHE A 212 -4.38 -8.08 19.88
C PHE A 212 -3.35 -7.44 18.94
N LEU A 213 -2.93 -8.11 17.85
CA LEU A 213 -2.00 -7.54 16.87
C LEU A 213 -2.48 -6.20 16.27
N PRO A 214 -3.77 -6.02 15.90
CA PRO A 214 -4.29 -4.73 15.42
C PRO A 214 -4.03 -3.56 16.38
N ILE A 215 -4.11 -3.79 17.69
CA ILE A 215 -3.86 -2.75 18.71
C ILE A 215 -2.41 -2.27 18.64
N ILE A 216 -1.45 -3.20 18.50
CA ILE A 216 -0.02 -2.88 18.37
C ILE A 216 0.28 -2.18 17.05
N VAL A 217 -0.40 -2.59 15.97
CA VAL A 217 -0.26 -1.97 14.64
C VAL A 217 -0.70 -0.51 14.68
N ASP A 218 -1.85 -0.22 15.29
CA ASP A 218 -2.38 1.14 15.43
C ASP A 218 -1.44 2.09 16.18
N THR A 219 -0.68 1.57 17.15
CA THR A 219 0.17 2.39 18.02
C THR A 219 1.62 2.51 17.54
N ASN A 220 1.99 1.89 16.41
CA ASN A 220 3.35 1.91 15.82
C ASN A 220 4.44 1.31 16.74
N HIS A 221 4.07 0.46 17.70
CA HIS A 221 5.03 -0.27 18.55
C HIS A 221 5.59 -1.54 17.88
N ILE A 222 5.22 -1.74 16.62
CA ILE A 222 5.50 -2.87 15.72
C ILE A 222 6.96 -3.34 15.68
N ARG A 223 7.95 -2.48 15.98
CA ARG A 223 9.39 -2.81 15.91
C ARG A 223 9.81 -4.05 16.71
N VAL A 224 9.00 -4.48 17.68
CA VAL A 224 9.27 -5.66 18.52
C VAL A 224 8.73 -6.96 17.88
N LEU A 225 7.63 -6.91 17.14
CA LEU A 225 6.94 -8.10 16.58
C LEU A 225 7.70 -8.80 15.45
N LEU A 226 8.58 -8.09 14.74
CA LEU A 226 9.26 -8.56 13.53
C LEU A 226 10.62 -9.21 13.77
N LYS A 227 11.03 -9.42 15.03
CA LYS A 227 12.37 -9.96 15.31
C LYS A 227 12.48 -11.47 15.06
N ASP A 228 11.38 -12.22 15.18
CA ASP A 228 11.44 -13.68 15.25
C ASP A 228 10.61 -14.43 14.19
N ASP A 229 10.10 -13.75 13.15
CA ASP A 229 9.24 -14.31 12.07
C ASP A 229 8.00 -15.13 12.51
N LYS A 230 7.82 -15.39 13.81
CA LYS A 230 6.82 -16.29 14.41
C LYS A 230 5.39 -15.96 14.02
N HIS A 231 5.09 -14.68 13.79
CA HIS A 231 3.74 -14.19 13.53
C HIS A 231 3.55 -13.67 12.10
N THR A 232 4.53 -13.88 11.21
CA THR A 232 4.50 -13.41 9.82
C THR A 232 3.29 -13.97 9.06
N ASP A 233 2.99 -15.26 9.23
CA ASP A 233 1.84 -15.91 8.57
C ASP A 233 0.49 -15.32 9.03
N VAL A 234 0.34 -15.14 10.34
CA VAL A 234 -0.85 -14.52 10.94
C VAL A 234 -1.08 -13.11 10.41
N ILE A 235 0.00 -12.32 10.28
CA ILE A 235 -0.07 -10.97 9.72
C ILE A 235 -0.52 -11.02 8.25
N ILE A 236 0.05 -11.92 7.44
CA ILE A 236 -0.31 -12.06 6.02
C ILE A 236 -1.76 -12.53 5.85
N ASP A 237 -2.23 -13.44 6.70
CA ASP A 237 -3.60 -13.96 6.63
C ASP A 237 -4.66 -12.90 6.92
N ASN A 238 -4.35 -11.98 7.84
CA ASN A 238 -5.30 -10.96 8.30
C ASN A 238 -5.06 -9.55 7.73
N MET A 239 -4.02 -9.35 6.91
CA MET A 239 -3.61 -8.02 6.42
C MET A 239 -4.74 -7.25 5.72
N GLU A 240 -5.58 -7.94 4.95
CA GLU A 240 -6.69 -7.32 4.22
C GLU A 240 -7.74 -6.80 5.20
N GLU A 241 -8.17 -7.65 6.13
CA GLU A 241 -9.14 -7.25 7.15
C GLU A 241 -8.62 -6.05 7.93
N TRP A 242 -7.37 -6.11 8.41
CA TRP A 242 -6.80 -5.03 9.21
C TRP A 242 -6.64 -3.72 8.44
N PHE A 243 -6.30 -3.77 7.15
CA PHE A 243 -6.18 -2.58 6.32
C PHE A 243 -7.52 -1.87 6.11
N TYR A 244 -8.62 -2.63 6.03
CA TYR A 244 -9.96 -2.08 5.79
C TYR A 244 -10.77 -1.83 7.07
N LYS A 245 -10.42 -2.46 8.20
CA LYS A 245 -11.13 -2.33 9.49
C LYS A 245 -11.14 -0.90 10.04
N LYS A 246 -10.03 -0.16 9.89
CA LYS A 246 -9.91 1.24 10.32
C LYS A 246 -9.45 2.11 9.16
N ASP A 247 -10.31 3.02 8.68
CA ASP A 247 -9.96 4.02 7.66
C ASP A 247 -9.19 5.21 8.24
N SER A 248 -8.11 4.92 8.99
CA SER A 248 -7.20 5.94 9.48
C SER A 248 -5.85 5.83 8.76
N PHE A 249 -5.30 6.98 8.36
CA PHE A 249 -3.97 7.04 7.76
C PHE A 249 -2.92 6.37 8.64
N LYS A 250 -2.98 6.60 9.96
CA LYS A 250 -2.03 6.06 10.94
C LYS A 250 -2.03 4.52 10.93
N CYS A 251 -3.20 3.89 11.02
CA CYS A 251 -3.34 2.44 11.00
C CYS A 251 -2.79 1.85 9.70
N ARG A 252 -3.29 2.33 8.55
CA ARG A 252 -2.88 1.81 7.23
C ARG A 252 -1.39 2.00 6.98
N ASN A 253 -0.82 3.16 7.29
CA ASN A 253 0.59 3.41 7.11
C ASN A 253 1.47 2.54 8.02
N ASN A 254 1.04 2.30 9.27
CA ASN A 254 1.76 1.43 10.19
C ASN A 254 1.70 -0.04 9.73
N LEU A 255 0.54 -0.51 9.27
CA LEU A 255 0.41 -1.84 8.68
C LEU A 255 1.32 -1.97 7.46
N LEU A 256 1.29 -1.02 6.51
CA LEU A 256 2.17 -1.06 5.34
C LEU A 256 3.65 -1.08 5.71
N LYS A 257 4.06 -0.34 6.76
CA LYS A 257 5.43 -0.39 7.29
C LYS A 257 5.80 -1.76 7.87
N LEU A 258 4.86 -2.42 8.54
CA LEU A 258 5.03 -3.77 9.08
C LEU A 258 5.28 -4.78 7.95
N ILE A 259 4.42 -4.78 6.93
CA ILE A 259 4.47 -5.79 5.88
C ILE A 259 5.49 -5.50 4.77
N ARG A 260 6.03 -4.27 4.70
CA ARG A 260 6.98 -3.83 3.66
C ARG A 260 8.27 -4.67 3.60
N GLY A 261 8.70 -5.27 4.71
CA GLY A 261 9.92 -6.09 4.77
C GLY A 261 9.72 -7.56 4.44
N ILE A 262 8.47 -8.01 4.29
CA ILE A 262 8.12 -9.42 4.17
C ILE A 262 8.07 -9.84 2.71
N LYS A 263 8.70 -10.98 2.39
CA LYS A 263 8.64 -11.61 1.07
C LYS A 263 7.54 -12.66 1.03
N CYS A 264 6.40 -12.35 0.40
CA CYS A 264 5.30 -13.28 0.19
C CYS A 264 4.54 -12.98 -1.11
N LYS A 265 4.18 -14.03 -1.86
CA LYS A 265 3.43 -13.91 -3.13
C LYS A 265 2.07 -13.22 -2.94
N ARG A 266 1.37 -13.47 -1.83
CA ARG A 266 0.08 -12.85 -1.50
C ARG A 266 0.19 -11.34 -1.28
N LEU A 267 1.33 -10.88 -0.74
CA LEU A 267 1.57 -9.44 -0.54
C LEU A 267 1.62 -8.69 -1.86
N PHE A 268 2.18 -9.29 -2.91
CA PHE A 268 2.16 -8.68 -4.25
C PHE A 268 0.72 -8.39 -4.69
N ASP A 269 -0.15 -9.40 -4.61
CA ASP A 269 -1.54 -9.28 -5.07
C ASP A 269 -2.30 -8.26 -4.21
N PHE A 270 -2.09 -8.28 -2.90
CA PHE A 270 -2.62 -7.27 -1.98
C PHE A 270 -2.21 -5.86 -2.38
N TYR A 271 -0.91 -5.57 -2.45
CA TYR A 271 -0.40 -4.25 -2.83
C TYR A 271 -0.92 -3.78 -4.19
N ASN A 272 -1.02 -4.70 -5.15
CA ASN A 272 -1.43 -4.39 -6.52
C ASN A 272 -2.92 -4.02 -6.63
N LEU A 273 -3.74 -4.51 -5.70
CA LEU A 273 -5.19 -4.26 -5.64
C LEU A 273 -5.57 -3.06 -4.77
N LEU A 274 -4.64 -2.50 -4.00
CA LEU A 274 -4.92 -1.37 -3.12
C LEU A 274 -5.37 -0.13 -3.91
N ASN A 275 -6.61 0.30 -3.66
CA ASN A 275 -7.13 1.58 -4.15
C ASN A 275 -6.97 2.63 -3.05
N ILE A 276 -6.11 3.62 -3.30
CA ILE A 276 -5.92 4.73 -2.37
C ILE A 276 -6.94 5.80 -2.75
N GLY A 277 -8.06 5.80 -2.02
CA GLY A 277 -9.14 6.76 -2.22
C GLY A 277 -8.69 8.21 -2.07
N ASP A 278 -9.54 9.13 -2.53
CA ASP A 278 -9.15 10.53 -2.61
C ASP A 278 -9.10 11.28 -1.27
N ASN A 279 -9.54 10.63 -0.20
CA ASN A 279 -9.84 11.24 1.10
C ASN A 279 -8.59 11.66 1.91
N TYR A 280 -7.39 11.23 1.52
CA TYR A 280 -6.15 11.58 2.21
C TYR A 280 -5.54 12.90 1.74
N LYS A 281 -4.86 13.61 2.65
CA LYS A 281 -4.02 14.75 2.28
C LYS A 281 -2.92 14.28 1.31
N LYS A 282 -2.48 15.16 0.42
CA LYS A 282 -1.48 14.84 -0.61
C LYS A 282 -0.22 14.16 -0.03
N ILE A 283 0.33 14.69 1.06
CA ILE A 283 1.54 14.16 1.72
C ILE A 283 1.31 12.75 2.27
N GLU A 284 0.15 12.52 2.90
CA GLU A 284 -0.23 11.21 3.45
C GLU A 284 -0.39 10.19 2.33
N ARG A 285 -1.04 10.59 1.23
CA ARG A 285 -1.20 9.76 0.04
C ARG A 285 0.15 9.37 -0.55
N GLU A 286 1.07 10.32 -0.72
CA GLU A 286 2.42 10.05 -1.21
C GLU A 286 3.18 9.07 -0.31
N SER A 287 3.03 9.19 1.03
CA SER A 287 3.63 8.25 2.00
C SER A 287 3.10 6.83 1.84
N ILE A 288 1.78 6.67 1.65
CA ILE A 288 1.15 5.35 1.43
C ILE A 288 1.62 4.77 0.10
N ILE A 289 1.55 5.54 -0.99
CA ILE A 289 1.97 5.09 -2.33
C ILE A 289 3.42 4.61 -2.31
N LYS A 290 4.32 5.37 -1.67
CA LYS A 290 5.72 4.99 -1.54
C LYS A 290 5.86 3.63 -0.86
N SER A 291 5.17 3.43 0.26
CA SER A 291 5.21 2.15 1.00
C SER A 291 4.66 0.97 0.18
N ILE A 292 3.63 1.20 -0.63
CA ILE A 292 3.06 0.20 -1.54
C ILE A 292 4.05 -0.13 -2.66
N ILE A 293 4.65 0.87 -3.30
CA ILE A 293 5.67 0.69 -4.33
C ILE A 293 6.86 -0.10 -3.78
N ASP A 294 7.32 0.22 -2.57
CA ASP A 294 8.39 -0.50 -1.90
C ASP A 294 8.05 -1.99 -1.68
N GLY A 295 6.80 -2.27 -1.28
CA GLY A 295 6.29 -3.63 -1.13
C GLY A 295 6.14 -4.38 -2.47
N LEU A 296 5.70 -3.69 -3.52
CA LEU A 296 5.59 -4.23 -4.88
C LEU A 296 6.97 -4.62 -5.43
N ILE A 297 7.98 -3.77 -5.25
CA ILE A 297 9.36 -4.05 -5.70
C ILE A 297 9.91 -5.31 -5.03
N LEU A 298 9.71 -5.44 -3.72
CA LEU A 298 10.22 -6.57 -2.94
C LEU A 298 9.57 -7.90 -3.35
N ASN A 299 8.27 -7.86 -3.69
CA ASN A 299 7.46 -9.03 -3.99
C ASN A 299 7.19 -9.24 -5.49
N TYR A 300 7.83 -8.45 -6.36
CA TYR A 300 7.65 -8.55 -7.80
C TYR A 300 8.11 -9.91 -8.33
N GLN A 301 7.27 -10.53 -9.16
CA GLN A 301 7.59 -11.73 -9.91
C GLN A 301 7.55 -11.38 -11.40
N GLU A 302 8.64 -11.68 -12.12
CA GLU A 302 8.67 -11.57 -13.58
C GLU A 302 7.43 -12.32 -14.12
N VAL A 303 6.63 -11.67 -14.98
CA VAL A 303 5.30 -12.09 -15.52
C VAL A 303 4.08 -11.40 -14.88
N LYS A 304 4.12 -10.93 -13.62
CA LYS A 304 2.94 -10.26 -13.04
C LYS A 304 2.79 -8.81 -13.53
N GLU A 305 1.58 -8.44 -13.95
CA GLU A 305 1.25 -7.06 -14.30
C GLU A 305 1.07 -6.18 -13.06
N ILE A 306 1.64 -4.98 -13.11
CA ILE A 306 1.44 -3.96 -12.09
C ILE A 306 0.26 -3.07 -12.48
N ASN A 307 -0.57 -2.74 -11.50
CA ASN A 307 -1.70 -1.87 -11.63
C ASN A 307 -1.27 -0.51 -12.22
N LYS A 308 -1.90 -0.16 -13.34
CA LYS A 308 -1.63 1.07 -14.10
C LYS A 308 -1.78 2.34 -13.27
N TYR A 309 -2.56 2.31 -12.19
CA TYR A 309 -2.66 3.42 -11.24
C TYR A 309 -1.28 3.83 -10.70
N PHE A 310 -0.48 2.87 -10.21
CA PHE A 310 0.84 3.16 -9.66
C PHE A 310 1.82 3.62 -10.74
N ILE A 311 1.77 3.01 -11.92
CA ILE A 311 2.59 3.40 -13.06
C ILE A 311 2.27 4.86 -13.47
N ASN A 312 0.99 5.20 -13.61
CA ASN A 312 0.54 6.55 -13.96
C ASN A 312 0.90 7.56 -12.87
N HIS A 313 0.84 7.18 -11.60
CA HIS A 313 1.30 8.02 -10.51
C HIS A 313 2.80 8.34 -10.63
N ILE A 314 3.64 7.34 -10.91
CA ILE A 314 5.09 7.54 -11.10
C ILE A 314 5.37 8.46 -12.30
N LYS A 315 4.64 8.32 -13.40
CA LYS A 315 4.76 9.16 -14.60
C LYS A 315 4.49 10.64 -14.31
N ASN A 316 3.47 10.89 -13.49
CA ASN A 316 2.91 12.22 -13.27
C ASN A 316 3.46 12.93 -12.01
N THR A 317 4.07 12.21 -11.07
CA THR A 317 4.62 12.84 -9.87
C THR A 317 5.84 13.70 -10.19
N SER A 318 5.93 14.86 -9.54
CA SER A 318 7.14 15.69 -9.55
C SER A 318 8.20 15.13 -8.60
N ASN A 319 7.79 14.39 -7.57
CA ASN A 319 8.67 13.88 -6.53
C ASN A 319 9.06 12.40 -6.74
N ILE A 320 9.64 12.10 -7.92
CA ILE A 320 10.16 10.76 -8.24
C ILE A 320 11.26 10.35 -7.25
N ASP A 321 11.13 9.13 -6.72
CA ASP A 321 12.09 8.44 -5.85
C ASP A 321 12.81 7.30 -6.59
N ILE A 322 14.00 6.90 -6.13
CA ILE A 322 14.81 5.82 -6.73
C ILE A 322 14.08 4.48 -6.74
N ASN A 323 13.24 4.21 -5.73
CA ASN A 323 12.45 2.98 -5.68
C ASN A 323 11.34 3.00 -6.74
N MET A 324 10.72 4.16 -7.00
CA MET A 324 9.77 4.29 -8.11
C MET A 324 10.43 3.98 -9.46
N MET A 325 11.67 4.43 -9.65
CA MET A 325 12.46 4.04 -10.83
C MET A 325 12.71 2.54 -10.86
N GLU A 326 13.19 1.94 -9.76
CA GLU A 326 13.43 0.50 -9.68
C GLU A 326 12.22 -0.33 -10.12
N LEU A 327 11.01 0.10 -9.72
CA LEU A 327 9.79 -0.57 -10.14
C LEU A 327 9.61 -0.52 -11.65
N LEU A 328 9.75 0.65 -12.27
CA LEU A 328 9.64 0.81 -13.72
C LEU A 328 10.67 -0.04 -14.45
N PHE A 329 11.91 -0.07 -13.95
CA PHE A 329 12.99 -0.93 -14.47
C PHE A 329 12.64 -2.41 -14.43
N LYS A 330 12.14 -2.91 -13.29
CA LYS A 330 11.74 -4.32 -13.14
C LYS A 330 10.65 -4.73 -14.12
N ILE A 331 9.68 -3.86 -14.37
CA ILE A 331 8.59 -4.12 -15.33
C ILE A 331 8.94 -3.75 -16.78
N LYS A 332 10.12 -3.17 -17.02
CA LYS A 332 10.57 -2.72 -18.35
C LYS A 332 9.58 -1.77 -19.04
N ASP A 333 8.95 -0.86 -18.29
CA ASP A 333 7.96 0.10 -18.83
C ASP A 333 8.62 1.10 -19.78
N GLU A 334 7.94 1.45 -20.86
CA GLU A 334 8.49 2.34 -21.90
C GLU A 334 8.75 3.76 -21.42
N SER A 335 8.06 4.21 -20.37
CA SER A 335 8.21 5.57 -19.83
C SER A 335 9.46 5.79 -18.99
N ILE A 336 10.26 4.74 -18.73
CA ILE A 336 11.50 4.83 -17.97
C ILE A 336 12.34 6.01 -18.44
N GLU A 337 12.45 6.24 -19.76
CA GLU A 337 13.25 7.33 -20.31
C GLU A 337 12.81 8.71 -19.80
N GLY A 338 11.52 9.02 -19.95
CA GLY A 338 10.97 10.30 -19.53
C GLY A 338 11.06 10.53 -18.02
N VAL A 339 10.84 9.47 -17.22
CA VAL A 339 10.93 9.54 -15.75
C VAL A 339 12.38 9.63 -15.29
N LEU A 340 13.30 8.90 -15.92
CA LEU A 340 14.73 8.93 -15.64
C LEU A 340 15.33 10.31 -15.92
N MET A 341 14.94 10.96 -17.02
CA MET A 341 15.36 12.33 -17.32
C MET A 341 14.92 13.33 -16.26
N LYS A 342 13.71 13.19 -15.69
CA LYS A 342 13.25 14.02 -14.57
C LYS A 342 14.10 13.78 -13.32
N MET A 343 14.49 12.53 -13.06
CA MET A 343 15.29 12.16 -11.90
C MET A 343 16.74 12.64 -12.00
N ILE A 344 17.35 12.56 -13.19
CA ILE A 344 18.73 13.01 -13.45
C ILE A 344 18.88 14.53 -13.36
N ARG A 345 17.80 15.29 -13.33
CA ARG A 345 17.87 16.74 -13.05
C ARG A 345 17.84 17.07 -11.55
N LYS A 346 17.58 16.10 -10.66
CA LYS A 346 17.53 16.31 -9.20
C LYS A 346 18.87 16.05 -8.53
N ASN A 347 19.14 16.68 -7.40
CA ASN A 347 20.31 16.30 -6.58
C ASN A 347 20.11 14.87 -6.04
N LEU A 348 20.99 13.95 -6.45
CA LEU A 348 20.97 12.55 -6.02
C LEU A 348 22.09 12.36 -5.00
N THR A 349 21.83 11.54 -3.99
CA THR A 349 22.88 11.09 -3.07
C THR A 349 23.79 10.07 -3.76
N ARG A 350 25.02 9.92 -3.28
CA ARG A 350 26.00 8.96 -3.82
C ARG A 350 25.45 7.52 -3.86
N SER A 351 24.68 7.11 -2.86
CA SER A 351 24.05 5.77 -2.83
C SER A 351 22.94 5.62 -3.87
N GLN A 352 22.14 6.66 -4.11
CA GLN A 352 21.14 6.66 -5.17
C GLN A 352 21.78 6.61 -6.56
N GLU A 353 22.88 7.34 -6.77
CA GLU A 353 23.67 7.28 -8.01
C GLU A 353 24.20 5.87 -8.28
N GLN A 354 24.79 5.20 -7.29
CA GLN A 354 25.24 3.81 -7.41
C GLN A 354 24.10 2.87 -7.80
N LYS A 355 22.96 2.98 -7.14
CA LYS A 355 21.78 2.16 -7.44
C LYS A 355 21.27 2.40 -8.86
N LEU A 356 21.30 3.66 -9.31
CA LEU A 356 20.87 4.05 -10.65
C LEU A 356 21.81 3.50 -11.74
N ILE A 357 23.12 3.56 -11.53
CA ILE A 357 24.13 2.98 -12.43
C ILE A 357 23.89 1.49 -12.61
N LEU A 358 23.64 0.75 -11.52
CA LEU A 358 23.34 -0.68 -11.60
C LEU A 358 22.11 -0.96 -12.45
N MET A 359 21.03 -0.18 -12.28
CA MET A 359 19.83 -0.30 -13.13
C MET A 359 20.12 0.02 -14.60
N ILE A 360 20.91 1.07 -14.88
CA ILE A 360 21.24 1.48 -16.24
C ILE A 360 22.14 0.46 -16.95
N SER A 361 22.99 -0.24 -16.19
CA SER A 361 23.87 -1.29 -16.73
C SER A 361 23.11 -2.55 -17.19
N ASP A 362 21.80 -2.65 -16.93
CA ASP A 362 20.97 -3.73 -17.44
C ASP A 362 20.86 -3.68 -18.98
N ASN A 363 20.77 -4.86 -19.59
CA ASN A 363 20.68 -5.07 -21.04
C ASN A 363 19.48 -4.36 -21.68
N PHE A 364 18.49 -3.94 -20.90
CA PHE A 364 17.34 -3.16 -21.36
C PHE A 364 17.75 -1.91 -22.15
N PHE A 365 18.82 -1.22 -21.75
CA PHE A 365 19.27 -0.01 -22.44
C PHE A 365 20.21 -0.24 -23.61
N ARG A 366 20.67 -1.47 -23.84
CA ARG A 366 21.60 -1.77 -24.94
C ARG A 366 21.05 -1.38 -26.31
N LYS A 367 19.72 -1.42 -26.48
CA LYS A 367 19.04 -1.04 -27.73
C LYS A 367 18.66 0.45 -27.81
N ARG A 368 18.89 1.23 -26.74
CA ARG A 368 18.47 2.64 -26.60
C ARG A 368 19.70 3.57 -26.65
N LYS A 369 20.51 3.44 -27.71
CA LYS A 369 21.79 4.18 -27.87
C LYS A 369 21.61 5.69 -27.74
N GLU A 370 20.65 6.27 -28.46
CA GLU A 370 20.39 7.72 -28.46
C GLU A 370 20.03 8.23 -27.06
N PHE A 371 19.18 7.49 -26.35
CA PHE A 371 18.80 7.83 -24.98
C PHE A 371 20.01 7.78 -24.03
N MET A 372 20.87 6.77 -24.16
CA MET A 372 22.06 6.63 -23.33
C MET A 372 23.08 7.75 -23.56
N LEU A 373 23.23 8.23 -24.80
CA LEU A 373 24.05 9.42 -25.10
C LEU A 373 23.45 10.68 -24.48
N LYS A 374 22.14 10.87 -24.62
CA LYS A 374 21.42 11.97 -23.96
C LYS A 374 21.54 11.92 -22.44
N LEU A 375 21.59 10.71 -21.87
CA LEU A 375 21.83 10.51 -20.44
C LEU A 375 23.20 11.03 -20.02
N LEU A 376 24.22 10.75 -20.83
CA LEU A 376 25.59 11.18 -20.62
C LEU A 376 25.69 12.71 -20.68
N GLU A 377 25.03 13.35 -21.65
CA GLU A 377 24.94 14.81 -21.75
C GLU A 377 24.34 15.45 -20.50
N HIS A 378 23.32 14.84 -19.93
CA HIS A 378 22.69 15.33 -18.70
C HIS A 378 23.45 14.95 -17.41
N SER A 379 24.55 14.19 -17.52
CA SER A 379 25.35 13.75 -16.39
C SER A 379 26.54 14.66 -16.05
N ILE A 380 26.76 15.75 -16.78
CA ILE A 380 27.91 16.67 -16.57
C ILE A 380 28.04 17.12 -15.11
N PHE A 381 26.92 17.40 -14.46
CA PHE A 381 26.89 17.90 -13.08
C PHE A 381 26.83 16.79 -12.02
N ARG A 382 27.16 15.54 -12.40
CA ARG A 382 27.15 14.39 -11.50
C ARG A 382 28.52 14.06 -10.96
N SER A 383 28.55 13.16 -9.98
CA SER A 383 29.81 12.69 -9.43
C SER A 383 30.68 12.05 -10.52
N GLU A 384 32.00 12.14 -10.35
CA GLU A 384 32.96 11.50 -11.24
C GLU A 384 32.73 9.99 -11.33
N MET A 385 32.29 9.36 -10.23
CA MET A 385 31.91 7.96 -10.20
C MET A 385 30.73 7.66 -11.12
N PHE A 386 29.72 8.53 -11.16
CA PHE A 386 28.57 8.37 -12.03
C PHE A 386 28.94 8.51 -13.50
N ILE A 387 29.70 9.57 -13.83
CA ILE A 387 30.15 9.85 -15.20
C ILE A 387 31.00 8.68 -15.72
N THR A 388 32.02 8.27 -14.96
CA THR A 388 32.93 7.19 -15.35
C THR A 388 32.22 5.84 -15.50
N ALA A 389 31.26 5.53 -14.63
CA ALA A 389 30.48 4.32 -14.76
C ALA A 389 29.57 4.35 -16.00
N LEU A 390 28.94 5.49 -16.28
CA LEU A 390 28.07 5.63 -17.45
C LEU A 390 28.87 5.49 -18.76
N ILE A 391 30.06 6.08 -18.84
CA ILE A 391 30.99 5.90 -19.97
C ILE A 391 31.35 4.42 -20.15
N LYS A 392 31.68 3.72 -19.06
CA LYS A 392 31.96 2.27 -19.11
C LYS A 392 30.76 1.45 -19.57
N VAL A 393 29.55 1.79 -19.14
CA VAL A 393 28.31 1.12 -19.61
C VAL A 393 28.11 1.34 -21.11
N LEU A 394 28.25 2.59 -21.59
CA LEU A 394 28.18 2.91 -23.02
C LEU A 394 29.19 2.11 -23.84
N TYR A 395 30.42 2.02 -23.36
CA TYR A 395 31.46 1.20 -23.98
C TYR A 395 31.09 -0.29 -24.02
N SER A 396 30.56 -0.84 -22.92
CA SER A 396 30.11 -2.24 -22.86
C SER A 396 29.01 -2.55 -23.90
N PHE A 397 28.21 -1.54 -24.25
CA PHE A 397 27.19 -1.63 -25.30
C PHE A 397 27.75 -1.41 -26.71
N LYS A 398 29.06 -1.19 -26.85
CA LYS A 398 29.75 -0.83 -28.10
C LYS A 398 29.17 0.43 -28.73
N ILE A 399 28.72 1.36 -27.89
CA ILE A 399 28.24 2.66 -28.33
C ILE A 399 29.45 3.54 -28.61
N ASN A 400 29.62 3.92 -29.88
CA ASN A 400 30.63 4.88 -30.27
C ASN A 400 30.30 6.25 -29.64
N LEU A 401 31.23 6.78 -28.86
CA LEU A 401 31.14 8.09 -28.20
C LEU A 401 31.76 9.22 -29.03
N TYR A 402 32.52 8.91 -30.09
CA TYR A 402 33.26 9.88 -30.90
C TYR A 402 32.38 11.00 -31.47
N ASP A 403 31.17 10.66 -31.92
CA ASP A 403 30.24 11.64 -32.51
C ASP A 403 29.53 12.49 -31.44
N SER A 404 29.78 12.26 -30.16
CA SER A 404 29.11 12.96 -29.07
C SER A 404 29.93 14.14 -28.58
N PHE A 405 29.42 15.35 -28.78
CA PHE A 405 30.01 16.61 -28.32
C PHE A 405 30.39 16.61 -26.83
N ILE A 406 29.68 15.83 -26.02
CA ILE A 406 29.93 15.70 -24.58
C ILE A 406 31.32 15.12 -24.24
N VAL A 407 31.91 14.33 -25.13
CA VAL A 407 33.23 13.74 -24.91
C VAL A 407 34.30 14.82 -24.82
N TYR A 408 34.19 15.87 -25.63
CA TYR A 408 35.09 17.03 -25.56
C TYR A 408 34.99 17.75 -24.21
N PHE A 409 33.77 17.90 -23.66
CA PHE A 409 33.60 18.45 -22.31
C PHE A 409 34.26 17.59 -21.23
N PHE A 410 34.27 16.27 -21.39
CA PHE A 410 34.88 15.38 -20.43
C PHE A 410 36.41 15.25 -20.55
N LYS A 411 37.01 15.59 -21.70
CA LYS A 411 38.47 15.70 -21.87
C LYS A 411 39.08 16.76 -20.95
N ASP A 412 38.37 17.86 -20.75
CA ASP A 412 38.78 18.95 -19.87
C ASP A 412 38.15 18.86 -18.47
N HIS A 413 37.61 17.69 -18.09
CA HIS A 413 36.96 17.52 -16.81
C HIS A 413 37.94 17.72 -15.64
N TYR A 414 37.51 18.48 -14.62
CA TYR A 414 38.36 18.81 -13.46
C TYR A 414 38.95 17.58 -12.77
N GLN A 415 38.19 16.47 -12.69
CA GLN A 415 38.67 15.20 -12.15
C GLN A 415 39.54 14.43 -13.15
N LEU A 416 40.77 14.11 -12.74
CA LEU A 416 41.74 13.36 -13.54
C LEU A 416 41.24 11.98 -13.98
N ILE A 417 40.44 11.31 -13.15
CA ILE A 417 39.93 9.97 -13.45
C ILE A 417 38.96 9.94 -14.63
N VAL A 418 38.16 11.00 -14.80
CA VAL A 418 37.23 11.14 -15.93
C VAL A 418 38.02 11.33 -17.22
N ARG A 419 39.04 12.20 -17.19
CA ARG A 419 39.94 12.45 -18.32
C ARG A 419 40.64 11.20 -18.79
N LYS A 420 41.32 10.49 -17.88
CA LYS A 420 42.01 9.23 -18.19
C LYS A 420 41.10 8.20 -18.84
N ILE A 421 39.86 8.07 -18.33
CA ILE A 421 38.88 7.14 -18.88
C ILE A 421 38.52 7.57 -20.30
N ILE A 422 38.21 8.83 -20.55
CA ILE A 422 37.93 9.32 -21.91
C ILE A 422 39.13 9.10 -22.85
N ASP A 423 40.35 9.40 -22.39
CA ASP A 423 41.58 9.23 -23.17
C ASP A 423 41.87 7.75 -23.49
N GLU A 424 41.60 6.84 -22.55
CA GLU A 424 41.66 5.38 -22.79
C GLU A 424 40.66 4.92 -23.87
N TYR A 425 39.53 5.62 -24.02
CA TYR A 425 38.53 5.35 -25.05
C TYR A 425 38.75 6.15 -26.34
N ASP A 426 39.65 7.13 -26.35
CA ASP A 426 40.02 7.94 -27.51
C ASP A 426 41.14 7.29 -28.35
N THR A 427 41.02 5.99 -28.63
CA THR A 427 41.88 5.32 -29.60
C THR A 427 41.40 5.55 -31.04
N VAL A 428 41.90 6.64 -31.65
CA VAL A 428 42.04 6.91 -33.10
C VAL A 428 40.88 7.63 -33.83
N LYS A 429 40.86 8.96 -33.78
CA LYS A 429 41.28 9.94 -34.83
C LYS A 429 40.83 11.33 -34.36
N HIS A 430 41.74 12.30 -34.36
CA HIS A 430 41.42 13.70 -34.06
C HIS A 430 40.31 14.18 -35.00
N PHE A 431 39.11 14.37 -34.45
CA PHE A 431 38.09 15.17 -35.09
C PHE A 431 38.26 16.59 -34.53
N ASP A 432 39.04 17.39 -35.26
CA ASP A 432 39.15 18.81 -34.99
C ASP A 432 38.00 19.49 -35.73
N SER A 433 36.93 19.84 -35.00
CA SER A 433 35.76 20.52 -35.58
C SER A 433 36.08 21.92 -36.10
N PHE A 434 37.31 22.42 -35.90
CA PHE A 434 37.78 23.69 -36.43
C PHE A 434 38.58 23.57 -37.74
N ASP A 435 39.06 22.38 -38.12
CA ASP A 435 39.83 22.25 -39.37
C ASP A 435 38.96 22.53 -40.61
N ASP A 436 37.71 22.06 -40.64
CA ASP A 436 36.79 22.33 -41.75
C ASP A 436 36.27 23.78 -41.78
N VAL A 437 36.26 24.48 -40.64
CA VAL A 437 35.82 25.88 -40.57
C VAL A 437 36.94 26.83 -40.99
N VAL A 438 38.19 26.51 -40.67
CA VAL A 438 39.35 27.32 -41.08
C VAL A 438 39.65 27.14 -42.58
N ILE A 439 39.44 25.94 -43.14
CA ILE A 439 39.62 25.71 -44.58
C ILE A 439 38.55 26.44 -45.42
N ASN A 440 37.30 26.51 -44.96
CA ASN A 440 36.23 27.25 -45.67
C ASN A 440 36.26 28.78 -45.48
N LEU A 441 37.15 29.32 -44.63
CA LEU A 441 37.34 30.76 -44.45
C LEU A 441 38.58 31.29 -45.20
N LEU A 442 39.36 30.41 -45.82
CA LEU A 442 40.60 30.73 -46.54
C LEU A 442 40.57 30.36 -48.04
N GLU A 443 39.43 29.87 -48.54
CA GLU A 443 39.04 29.91 -49.96
C GLU A 443 38.03 31.04 -50.21
#